data_AF-A0A0D8XVK8-F1
#
_entry.id   AF-A0A0D8XVK8-F1
#
_cell.length_a   1.000
_cell.length_b   1.000
_cell.length_c   1.000
_cell.angle_alpha   90.00
_cell.angle_beta   90.00
_cell.angle_gamma   90.00
#
_symmetry.space_group_name_H-M   'P 1'
#
loop_
_entity.id
_entity.type
_entity.pdbx_description
1 polymer ?
#
loop_
_entity_poly.entity_id
_entity_poly.type
_entity_poly.pdbx_seq_one_letter_code
_entity_poly.pdbx_strand_id
1 'polypeptide(L)'
;MVIVGLTGGIATGKSSVAEMLRIRGMHIVDADLIARKVVEPGRPTYTKLFAELGDEFFDAQNGILNRSKLAIKMASRRIRSVVNLVKPLQSGTFGVVEEIIINMQIEIKSMILVHYAASF
;
A
#
# COMPACT_ATOMS: atom_id res chain seq x y z
N MET A 1 -4.55 -19.99 9.52
CA MET A 1 -4.89 -18.63 9.04
C MET A 1 -5.10 -18.71 7.54
N VAL A 2 -6.18 -18.12 7.01
CA VAL A 2 -6.43 -18.03 5.56
C VAL A 2 -6.33 -16.58 5.15
N ILE A 3 -5.45 -16.27 4.19
CA ILE A 3 -5.35 -14.94 3.58
C ILE A 3 -6.09 -14.98 2.25
N VAL A 4 -7.02 -14.06 2.04
CA VAL A 4 -7.77 -13.93 0.79
C VAL A 4 -7.46 -12.59 0.15
N GLY A 5 -7.00 -12.61 -1.11
CA GLY A 5 -6.87 -11.39 -1.89
C GLY A 5 -8.20 -11.00 -2.50
N LEU A 6 -8.71 -9.80 -2.18
CA LEU A 6 -9.81 -9.21 -2.94
C LEU A 6 -9.22 -8.36 -4.06
N THR A 7 -9.59 -8.63 -5.30
CA THR A 7 -9.04 -7.94 -6.47
C THR A 7 -10.15 -7.49 -7.42
N GLY A 8 -9.82 -6.59 -8.35
CA GLY A 8 -10.69 -6.16 -9.44
C GLY A 8 -10.47 -4.70 -9.87
N GLY A 9 -11.04 -4.29 -11.01
CA GLY A 9 -10.82 -2.98 -11.64
C GLY A 9 -11.43 -1.79 -10.87
N ILE A 10 -11.09 -0.55 -11.23
CA ILE A 10 -11.62 0.65 -10.56
C ILE A 10 -13.17 0.62 -10.53
N ALA A 11 -13.77 1.06 -9.42
CA ALA A 11 -15.22 1.13 -9.20
C ALA A 11 -16.00 -0.20 -9.26
N THR A 12 -15.34 -1.37 -9.17
CA THR A 12 -16.02 -2.67 -9.16
C THR A 12 -16.62 -3.10 -7.81
N GLY A 13 -16.87 -2.18 -6.88
CA GLY A 13 -17.55 -2.47 -5.60
C GLY A 13 -16.72 -3.21 -4.54
N LYS A 14 -15.39 -3.26 -4.69
CA LYS A 14 -14.52 -4.03 -3.78
C LYS A 14 -14.49 -3.49 -2.36
N SER A 15 -14.52 -2.17 -2.18
CA SER A 15 -14.66 -1.55 -0.86
C SER A 15 -15.98 -1.95 -0.20
N SER A 16 -17.06 -2.10 -0.98
CA SER A 16 -18.36 -2.57 -0.48
C SER A 16 -18.29 -4.03 -0.04
N VAL A 17 -17.65 -4.90 -0.82
CA VAL A 17 -17.43 -6.31 -0.44
C VAL A 17 -16.55 -6.40 0.81
N ALA A 18 -15.46 -5.63 0.89
CA ALA A 18 -14.58 -5.60 2.04
C ALA A 18 -15.34 -5.19 3.32
N GLU A 19 -16.22 -4.19 3.22
CA GLU A 19 -17.06 -3.76 4.35
C GLU A 19 -18.09 -4.82 4.76
N MET A 20 -18.72 -5.50 3.80
CA MET A 20 -19.63 -6.61 4.09
C MET A 20 -18.93 -7.78 4.79
N LEU A 21 -17.64 -8.01 4.49
CA LEU A 21 -16.83 -9.03 5.14
C LEU A 21 -16.40 -8.58 6.55
N ARG A 22 -16.10 -7.28 6.72
CA ARG A 22 -15.80 -6.66 8.02
C ARG A 22 -16.95 -6.84 9.01
N ILE A 23 -18.18 -6.57 8.60
CA ILE A 23 -19.40 -6.72 9.42
C ILE A 23 -19.59 -8.18 9.89
N ARG A 24 -19.11 -9.15 9.10
CA ARG A 24 -19.15 -10.59 9.45
C ARG A 24 -17.97 -11.05 10.32
N GLY A 25 -17.18 -10.12 10.85
CA GLY A 25 -16.07 -10.42 11.76
C GLY A 25 -14.74 -10.76 11.07
N MET A 26 -14.59 -10.43 9.78
CA MET A 26 -13.30 -10.58 9.10
C MET A 26 -12.43 -9.35 9.30
N HIS A 27 -11.13 -9.58 9.48
CA HIS A 27 -10.16 -8.50 9.52
C HIS A 27 -9.80 -8.10 8.09
N ILE A 28 -9.95 -6.81 7.79
CA ILE A 28 -9.65 -6.25 6.48
C ILE A 28 -8.36 -5.45 6.57
N VAL A 29 -7.44 -5.76 5.67
CA VAL A 29 -6.16 -5.09 5.53
C VAL A 29 -6.15 -4.37 4.19
N ASP A 30 -6.10 -3.04 4.24
CA ASP A 30 -6.04 -2.21 3.05
C ASP A 30 -4.58 -2.07 2.58
N ALA A 31 -4.25 -2.72 1.46
CA ALA A 31 -2.91 -2.71 0.89
C ALA A 31 -2.51 -1.31 0.40
N ASP A 32 -3.45 -0.51 -0.08
CA ASP A 32 -3.18 0.84 -0.56
C ASP A 32 -2.92 1.79 0.60
N LEU A 33 -3.60 1.59 1.73
CA LEU A 33 -3.31 2.32 2.96
C LEU A 33 -1.90 1.97 3.46
N ILE A 34 -1.52 0.69 3.45
CA ILE A 34 -0.17 0.29 3.87
C ILE A 34 0.87 0.84 2.90
N ALA A 35 0.63 0.77 1.59
CA ALA A 35 1.50 1.34 0.57
C ALA A 35 1.73 2.85 0.76
N ARG A 36 0.76 3.59 1.33
CA ARG A 36 0.95 4.99 1.74
C ARG A 36 1.89 5.11 2.94
N LYS A 37 1.65 4.32 3.98
CA LYS A 37 2.43 4.37 5.23
C LYS A 37 3.90 4.00 5.04
N VAL A 38 4.20 3.07 4.13
CA VAL A 38 5.59 2.65 3.88
C VAL A 38 6.43 3.73 3.19
N VAL A 39 5.80 4.74 2.57
CA VAL A 39 6.48 5.88 1.93
C VAL A 39 6.32 7.17 2.73
N GLU A 40 5.92 7.11 4.00
CA GLU A 40 5.93 8.28 4.88
C GLU A 40 7.37 8.70 5.24
N PRO A 41 7.61 10.00 5.52
CA PRO A 41 8.91 10.49 5.96
C PRO A 41 9.47 9.66 7.12
N GLY A 42 10.77 9.35 7.05
CA GLY A 42 11.47 8.53 8.04
C GLY A 42 11.42 7.02 7.79
N ARG A 43 10.70 6.55 6.75
CA ARG A 43 10.73 5.13 6.35
C ARG A 43 11.91 4.82 5.39
N PRO A 44 12.48 3.61 5.41
CA PRO A 44 13.54 3.23 4.48
C PRO A 44 13.15 3.35 3.00
N THR A 45 11.88 3.03 2.69
CA THR A 45 11.34 3.15 1.33
C THR A 45 11.23 4.62 0.91
N TYR A 46 10.87 5.52 1.83
CA TYR A 46 10.86 6.96 1.58
C TYR A 46 12.25 7.46 1.16
N THR A 47 13.29 7.13 1.93
CA THR A 47 14.66 7.59 1.64
C THR A 47 15.14 7.17 0.26
N LYS A 48 14.88 5.91 -0.14
CA LYS A 48 15.23 5.39 -1.46
C LYS A 48 14.44 6.06 -2.57
N LEU A 49 13.14 6.24 -2.36
CA LEU A 49 12.27 6.89 -3.34
C LEU A 49 12.67 8.36 -3.54
N PHE A 50 13.00 9.06 -2.46
CA PHE A 50 13.48 10.43 -2.47
C PHE A 50 14.81 10.57 -3.23
N ALA A 51 15.76 9.66 -3.00
CA ALA A 51 17.05 9.65 -3.69
C ALA A 51 16.92 9.47 -5.23
N GLU A 52 15.95 8.68 -5.68
CA GLU A 52 15.77 8.33 -7.10
C GLU A 52 14.85 9.30 -7.86
N LEU A 53 13.78 9.76 -7.20
CA LEU A 53 12.79 10.67 -7.79
C LEU A 53 13.17 12.14 -7.65
N GLY A 54 13.96 12.49 -6.63
CA GLY A 54 14.25 13.88 -6.29
C GLY A 54 13.10 14.57 -5.55
N ASP A 55 13.40 15.76 -5.04
CA ASP A 55 12.51 16.63 -4.26
C ASP A 55 11.24 17.04 -5.02
N GLU A 56 11.27 17.07 -6.35
CA GLU A 56 10.15 17.48 -7.19
C GLU A 56 8.88 16.64 -6.97
N PHE A 57 8.99 15.41 -6.47
CA PHE A 57 7.84 14.54 -6.16
C PHE A 57 7.35 14.65 -4.73
N PHE A 58 7.98 15.46 -3.89
CA PHE A 58 7.66 15.58 -2.48
C PHE A 58 7.19 16.99 -2.17
N ASP A 59 6.23 17.10 -1.26
CA ASP A 59 5.74 18.37 -0.78
C ASP A 59 6.84 19.09 0.02
N ALA A 60 7.09 20.35 -0.30
CA ALA A 60 8.19 21.11 0.28
C ALA A 60 8.01 21.45 1.76
N GLN A 61 6.77 21.41 2.28
CA GLN A 61 6.46 21.79 3.66
C GLN A 61 6.54 20.60 4.61
N ASN A 62 6.03 19.44 4.19
CA ASN A 62 5.91 18.25 5.05
C ASN A 62 6.70 17.04 4.55
N GLY A 63 7.33 17.12 3.38
CA GLY A 63 8.11 16.05 2.79
C GLY A 63 7.25 14.87 2.31
N ILE A 64 5.93 15.00 2.23
CA ILE A 64 5.05 13.88 1.83
C ILE A 64 5.11 13.69 0.32
N LEU A 65 5.15 12.43 -0.12
CA LEU A 65 5.11 12.07 -1.54
C LEU A 65 3.80 12.57 -2.20
N ASN A 66 3.93 13.39 -3.24
CA ASN A 66 2.82 13.81 -4.09
C ASN A 66 2.43 12.67 -5.05
N ARG A 67 1.53 11.81 -4.58
CA ARG A 67 1.04 10.65 -5.33
C ARG A 67 0.33 11.04 -6.61
N SER A 68 -0.46 12.11 -6.62
CA SER A 68 -1.13 12.58 -7.84
C SER A 68 -0.13 12.95 -8.93
N LYS A 69 0.97 13.62 -8.56
CA LYS A 69 2.07 13.92 -9.48
C LYS A 69 2.77 12.65 -9.95
N LEU A 70 3.00 11.70 -9.05
CA LEU A 70 3.59 10.39 -9.39
C LEU A 70 2.70 9.61 -10.38
N ALA A 71 1.38 9.57 -10.15
CA ALA A 71 0.38 8.93 -10.99
C ALA A 71 0.46 9.43 -12.44
N ILE A 72 0.45 10.76 -12.60
CA ILE A 72 0.52 11.41 -13.92
C ILE A 72 1.82 11.05 -14.65
N LYS A 73 2.92 10.87 -13.90
CA LYS A 73 4.24 10.55 -14.46
C LYS A 73 4.51 9.05 -14.61
N MET A 74 3.60 8.15 -14.21
CA MET A 74 3.77 6.69 -14.30
C MET A 74 3.93 6.16 -15.73
N ALA A 75 3.49 6.93 -16.73
CA ALA A 75 3.73 6.62 -18.14
C ALA A 75 5.24 6.58 -18.48
N SER A 76 6.07 7.36 -17.79
CA SER A 76 7.53 7.39 -18.00
C SER A 76 8.19 6.08 -17.59
N ARG A 77 9.02 5.52 -18.47
CA ARG A 77 9.77 4.28 -18.20
C ARG A 77 10.68 4.42 -16.98
N ARG A 78 11.32 5.58 -16.80
CA ARG A 78 12.18 5.88 -15.63
C ARG A 78 11.39 5.86 -14.33
N ILE A 79 10.26 6.57 -14.28
CA ILE A 79 9.47 6.65 -13.05
C ILE A 79 8.90 5.27 -12.71
N ARG A 80 8.45 4.53 -13.73
CA ARG A 80 7.95 3.17 -13.55
C ARG A 80 9.05 2.21 -13.06
N SER A 81 10.28 2.33 -13.54
CA SER A 81 11.40 1.51 -13.05
C SER A 81 11.74 1.85 -11.60
N VAL A 82 11.80 3.13 -11.22
CA VAL A 82 12.07 3.56 -9.84
C VAL A 82 11.00 3.03 -8.88
N VAL A 83 9.72 3.17 -9.21
CA VAL A 83 8.63 2.63 -8.39
C VAL A 83 8.71 1.10 -8.33
N ASN A 84 9.09 0.42 -9.41
CA ASN A 84 9.28 -1.02 -9.39
C ASN A 84 10.51 -1.46 -8.58
N LEU A 85 11.55 -0.65 -8.44
CA LEU A 85 12.71 -0.95 -7.58
C LEU A 85 12.35 -0.93 -6.10
N VAL A 86 11.36 -0.13 -5.72
CA VAL A 86 10.84 -0.12 -4.33
C VAL A 86 9.67 -1.08 -4.11
N LYS A 87 9.08 -1.66 -5.16
CA LYS A 87 8.04 -2.70 -5.03
C LYS A 87 8.49 -3.93 -4.23
N PRO A 88 9.73 -4.44 -4.37
CA PRO A 88 10.27 -5.48 -3.48
C PRO A 88 10.31 -5.07 -2.01
N LEU A 89 10.50 -3.78 -1.71
CA LEU A 89 10.42 -3.24 -0.35
C LEU A 89 8.96 -3.12 0.11
N GLN A 90 8.03 -2.90 -0.82
CA GLN A 90 6.60 -3.11 -0.61
C GLN A 90 6.21 -4.60 -0.59
N SER A 91 7.08 -5.56 -0.93
CA SER A 91 6.85 -6.97 -0.56
C SER A 91 7.00 -7.16 0.94
N GLY A 92 7.73 -6.26 1.61
CA GLY A 92 7.62 -5.99 3.03
C GLY A 92 6.23 -5.49 3.47
N THR A 93 5.27 -5.24 2.58
CA THR A 93 3.85 -5.12 2.95
C THR A 93 3.38 -6.42 3.58
N PHE A 94 3.84 -7.60 3.16
CA PHE A 94 3.57 -8.83 3.91
C PHE A 94 4.21 -8.80 5.30
N GLY A 95 5.43 -8.28 5.45
CA GLY A 95 6.07 -8.10 6.75
C GLY A 95 5.36 -7.08 7.65
N VAL A 96 4.85 -5.98 7.09
CA VAL A 96 4.01 -5.00 7.80
C VAL A 96 2.65 -5.58 8.12
N VAL A 97 2.08 -6.41 7.24
CA VAL A 97 0.84 -7.14 7.51
C VAL A 97 1.07 -8.18 8.61
N GLU A 98 2.17 -8.93 8.58
CA GLU A 98 2.57 -9.86 9.65
C GLU A 98 2.82 -9.11 10.98
N GLU A 99 3.51 -7.98 10.97
CA GLU A 99 3.74 -7.13 12.14
C GLU A 99 2.42 -6.56 12.68
N ILE A 100 1.49 -6.15 11.80
CA ILE A 100 0.13 -5.74 12.18
C ILE A 100 -0.65 -6.93 12.76
N ILE A 101 -0.56 -8.12 12.16
CA ILE A 101 -1.22 -9.34 12.64
C ILE A 101 -0.70 -9.71 14.04
N ILE A 102 0.62 -9.66 14.24
CA ILE A 102 1.28 -9.95 15.52
C ILE A 102 0.87 -8.91 16.57
N ASN A 103 0.91 -7.62 16.23
CA ASN A 103 0.56 -6.54 17.17
C ASN A 103 -0.92 -6.47 17.52
N MET A 104 -1.82 -6.94 16.64
CA MET A 104 -3.26 -6.95 16.89
C MET A 104 -3.74 -8.15 17.72
N GLN A 105 -2.85 -9.04 18.20
CA GLN A 105 -3.20 -10.27 18.94
C GLN A 105 -4.36 -11.05 18.29
N ILE A 106 -4.38 -11.12 16.96
CA ILE A 106 -5.50 -11.73 16.22
C ILE A 106 -5.43 -13.25 16.39
N GLU A 107 -6.40 -13.83 17.08
CA GLU A 107 -6.54 -15.29 17.16
C GLU A 107 -6.74 -15.90 15.75
N ILE A 108 -6.04 -17.00 15.49
CA ILE A 108 -5.77 -17.66 14.19
C ILE A 108 -7.03 -18.10 13.39
N LYS A 109 -8.24 -17.83 13.89
CA LYS A 109 -9.53 -18.17 13.26
C LYS A 109 -10.00 -17.19 12.16
N SER A 110 -9.43 -15.99 12.05
CA SER A 110 -9.96 -14.94 11.18
C SER A 110 -9.28 -14.85 9.81
N MET A 111 -10.07 -14.69 8.76
CA MET A 111 -9.63 -14.47 7.38
C MET A 111 -9.16 -13.02 7.18
N ILE A 112 -8.01 -12.83 6.54
CA ILE A 112 -7.47 -11.50 6.23
C ILE A 112 -7.71 -11.17 4.77
N LEU A 113 -8.49 -10.12 4.51
CA LEU A 113 -8.74 -9.65 3.16
C LEU A 113 -7.75 -8.56 2.78
N VAL A 114 -6.91 -8.82 1.78
CA VAL A 114 -5.99 -7.83 1.22
C VAL A 114 -6.58 -7.30 -0.07
N HIS A 115 -6.92 -6.02 -0.10
CA HIS A 115 -7.58 -5.41 -1.23
C HIS A 115 -6.68 -4.41 -1.97
N TYR A 116 -6.53 -4.54 -3.29
CA TYR A 116 -5.79 -3.62 -4.17
C TYR A 116 -6.74 -2.72 -4.97
N ALA A 117 -6.77 -1.41 -4.71
CA ALA A 117 -7.19 -0.44 -5.70
C ALA A 117 -5.98 -0.09 -6.56
N ALA A 118 -6.02 -0.47 -7.83
CA ALA A 118 -5.02 -0.04 -8.81
C ALA A 118 -5.02 1.51 -8.89
N SER A 119 -4.16 2.16 -8.12
CA SER A 119 -3.98 3.61 -8.13
C SER A 119 -2.59 3.92 -7.58
N PHE A 120 -1.61 3.95 -8.48
CA PHE A 120 -0.45 4.82 -8.30
C PHE A 120 -0.73 6.11 -9.02
#